data_AF-A0A966CEE9-F1
#
_entry.id   AF-A0A966CEE9-F1
#
_cell.length_a   1.000
_cell.length_b   1.000
_cell.length_c   1.000
_cell.angle_alpha   90.00
_cell.angle_beta   90.00
_cell.angle_gamma   90.00
#
_symmetry.space_group_name_H-M   'P 1'
#
loop_
_entity.id
_entity.type
_entity.pdbx_description
1 polymer ?
#
loop_
_entity_poly.entity_id
_entity_poly.type
_entity_poly.pdbx_seq_one_letter_code
_entity_poly.pdbx_strand_id
1 'polypeptide(L)'
;MQFTKFIEDYKKLKNLTPHSPPYVRECINSELGDFLAHCQNAYYCFDTSYSNDIIYLFDSYAAVDCCDGDYVVESELCYEGIDIFKCNNSSYLNYCARTYDSHFCYDCNDSHNLFGCVYLNHKEYCIYNKQYSKEEYEAKIHKLFKNLPAINLMEIQKLKLRFPATSTIVSNAENSDYGNHVHYSKNMYLCFDAARSEDCAYIYDSHRNKNCFDLTQTFSSENCYECVDCNKLNNCSFMTGCGYMFESLFCDYCANSDHLFGCFGLAKKSYFILNKQYSKEDYEKEVKELIESYKNIHLIK
;
A
#
# COMPACT_ATOMS: atom_id res chain seq x y z
N MET A 1 -15.52 -24.93 27.63
CA MET A 1 -14.89 -25.78 26.56
C MET A 1 -13.38 -25.83 26.78
N GLN A 2 -12.68 -26.98 26.68
CA GLN A 2 -11.21 -26.98 26.77
C GLN A 2 -10.59 -26.36 25.51
N PHE A 3 -9.49 -25.60 25.63
CA PHE A 3 -8.80 -24.97 24.49
C PHE A 3 -8.40 -25.99 23.41
N THR A 4 -8.03 -27.20 23.82
CA THR A 4 -7.76 -28.34 22.92
C THR A 4 -8.96 -28.68 22.05
N LYS A 5 -10.17 -28.66 22.62
CA LYS A 5 -11.42 -28.92 21.92
C LYS A 5 -11.86 -27.74 21.04
N PHE A 6 -11.66 -26.51 21.48
CA PHE A 6 -11.91 -25.30 20.68
C PHE A 6 -11.11 -25.27 19.39
N ILE A 7 -9.83 -25.64 19.46
CA ILE A 7 -8.99 -25.74 18.28
C ILE A 7 -9.47 -26.86 17.34
N GLU A 8 -9.98 -28.00 17.87
CA GLU A 8 -10.57 -29.06 17.04
C GLU A 8 -11.79 -28.56 16.24
N ASP A 9 -12.60 -27.70 16.85
CA ASP A 9 -13.85 -27.25 16.24
C ASP A 9 -13.65 -25.97 15.38
N TYR A 10 -12.68 -25.11 15.70
CA TYR A 10 -12.24 -23.97 14.87
C TYR A 10 -11.79 -24.45 13.50
N LYS A 11 -11.05 -25.56 13.49
CA LYS A 11 -10.59 -26.22 12.28
C LYS A 11 -11.72 -26.82 11.46
N LYS A 12 -12.71 -27.49 12.10
CA LYS A 12 -13.86 -28.08 11.37
C LYS A 12 -14.67 -27.01 10.65
N LEU A 13 -14.79 -25.83 11.25
CA LEU A 13 -15.57 -24.73 10.72
C LEU A 13 -14.90 -24.00 9.56
N LYS A 14 -13.58 -23.79 9.65
CA LYS A 14 -12.77 -23.28 8.53
C LYS A 14 -13.06 -24.06 7.24
N ASN A 15 -13.19 -25.39 7.36
CA ASN A 15 -13.31 -26.33 6.25
C ASN A 15 -14.71 -26.39 5.59
N LEU A 16 -15.72 -25.77 6.19
CA LEU A 16 -17.10 -25.82 5.69
C LEU A 16 -17.52 -24.55 4.93
N THR A 17 -16.64 -23.53 4.83
CA THR A 17 -17.00 -22.19 4.35
C THR A 17 -16.35 -21.86 3.00
N PRO A 18 -17.11 -21.56 1.92
CA PRO A 18 -16.54 -21.20 0.61
C PRO A 18 -15.89 -19.80 0.58
N HIS A 19 -14.79 -19.64 -0.18
CA HIS A 19 -14.02 -18.39 -0.32
C HIS A 19 -14.66 -17.40 -1.33
N SER A 20 -14.53 -16.08 -1.10
CA SER A 20 -15.09 -15.04 -1.98
C SER A 20 -14.29 -14.83 -3.29
N PRO A 21 -14.94 -14.51 -4.43
CA PRO A 21 -14.30 -14.18 -5.71
C PRO A 21 -13.58 -12.80 -5.73
N PRO A 22 -12.80 -12.47 -6.79
CA PRO A 22 -11.92 -11.29 -6.89
C PRO A 22 -12.55 -9.97 -6.47
N TYR A 23 -11.75 -9.12 -5.80
CA TYR A 23 -12.15 -7.86 -5.17
C TYR A 23 -12.35 -6.75 -6.20
N VAL A 24 -13.32 -6.93 -7.09
CA VAL A 24 -13.80 -5.86 -7.98
C VAL A 24 -15.09 -5.32 -7.37
N ARG A 25 -14.98 -4.18 -6.68
CA ARG A 25 -16.07 -3.57 -5.93
C ARG A 25 -16.59 -2.35 -6.68
N GLU A 26 -17.88 -2.34 -7.01
CA GLU A 26 -18.55 -1.16 -7.59
C GLU A 26 -17.85 -0.63 -8.86
N CYS A 27 -17.32 -1.54 -9.69
CA CYS A 27 -16.68 -1.16 -10.94
C CYS A 27 -17.60 -1.36 -12.15
N ILE A 28 -17.41 -0.56 -13.19
CA ILE A 28 -18.18 -0.58 -14.43
C ILE A 28 -17.20 -0.81 -15.60
N ASN A 29 -17.48 -1.74 -16.50
CA ASN A 29 -16.63 -2.07 -17.67
C ASN A 29 -15.15 -2.28 -17.32
N SER A 30 -14.87 -2.91 -16.17
CA SER A 30 -13.51 -3.08 -15.63
C SER A 30 -13.19 -4.56 -15.40
N GLU A 31 -13.72 -5.42 -16.25
CA GLU A 31 -13.64 -6.88 -16.12
C GLU A 31 -12.21 -7.41 -16.28
N LEU A 32 -11.29 -6.58 -16.78
CA LEU A 32 -9.88 -6.91 -17.01
C LEU A 32 -8.95 -6.36 -15.92
N GLY A 33 -9.48 -5.86 -14.79
CA GLY A 33 -8.67 -5.42 -13.64
C GLY A 33 -8.92 -6.25 -12.38
N ASP A 34 -8.04 -6.10 -11.40
CA ASP A 34 -8.07 -6.83 -10.13
C ASP A 34 -7.81 -5.87 -8.95
N PHE A 35 -8.31 -6.19 -7.76
CA PHE A 35 -8.31 -5.29 -6.59
C PHE A 35 -8.80 -3.87 -6.92
N LEU A 36 -9.86 -3.81 -7.70
CA LEU A 36 -10.45 -2.55 -8.11
C LEU A 36 -11.58 -2.15 -7.19
N ALA A 37 -11.66 -0.86 -6.89
CA ALA A 37 -12.77 -0.31 -6.13
C ALA A 37 -13.25 1.00 -6.74
N HIS A 38 -14.52 1.08 -7.16
CA HIS A 38 -15.12 2.29 -7.72
C HIS A 38 -14.46 2.78 -9.02
N CYS A 39 -14.07 1.85 -9.89
CA CYS A 39 -13.42 2.17 -11.17
C CYS A 39 -14.39 2.04 -12.35
N GLN A 40 -14.23 2.89 -13.37
CA GLN A 40 -14.96 2.79 -14.63
C GLN A 40 -14.00 2.68 -15.81
N ASN A 41 -14.25 1.75 -16.74
CA ASN A 41 -13.40 1.55 -17.93
C ASN A 41 -11.92 1.32 -17.53
N ALA A 42 -11.68 0.56 -16.46
CA ALA A 42 -10.33 0.23 -16.00
C ALA A 42 -9.89 -1.12 -16.56
N TYR A 43 -8.90 -1.09 -17.44
CA TYR A 43 -8.40 -2.28 -18.13
C TYR A 43 -6.98 -2.58 -17.72
N TYR A 44 -6.66 -3.83 -17.39
CA TYR A 44 -5.31 -4.21 -16.99
C TYR A 44 -4.76 -3.36 -15.81
N CYS A 45 -5.64 -2.94 -14.90
CA CYS A 45 -5.28 -2.17 -13.71
C CYS A 45 -5.33 -3.05 -12.46
N PHE A 46 -4.49 -2.75 -11.48
CA PHE A 46 -4.36 -3.50 -10.25
C PHE A 46 -4.28 -2.56 -9.04
N ASP A 47 -4.92 -2.91 -7.93
CA ASP A 47 -4.91 -2.15 -6.67
C ASP A 47 -5.21 -0.67 -6.90
N THR A 48 -6.28 -0.44 -7.64
CA THR A 48 -6.61 0.91 -8.13
C THR A 48 -8.02 1.23 -7.72
N SER A 49 -8.24 2.46 -7.26
CA SER A 49 -9.57 2.87 -6.82
C SER A 49 -9.96 4.27 -7.29
N TYR A 50 -11.28 4.50 -7.41
CA TYR A 50 -11.87 5.79 -7.80
C TYR A 50 -11.38 6.34 -9.14
N SER A 51 -10.97 5.46 -10.05
CA SER A 51 -10.27 5.85 -11.27
C SER A 51 -11.07 5.49 -12.51
N ASN A 52 -11.05 6.36 -13.52
CA ASN A 52 -11.90 6.23 -14.71
C ASN A 52 -11.08 6.36 -15.99
N ASP A 53 -11.41 5.54 -16.99
CA ASP A 53 -10.76 5.59 -18.31
C ASP A 53 -9.24 5.36 -18.19
N ILE A 54 -8.88 4.31 -17.46
CA ILE A 54 -7.50 3.98 -17.13
C ILE A 54 -7.08 2.64 -17.72
N ILE A 55 -5.81 2.53 -18.09
CA ILE A 55 -5.22 1.29 -18.56
C ILE A 55 -3.80 1.13 -18.04
N TYR A 56 -3.41 -0.07 -17.60
CA TYR A 56 -2.07 -0.33 -17.07
C TYR A 56 -1.66 0.55 -15.87
N LEU A 57 -2.58 0.76 -14.91
CA LEU A 57 -2.27 1.44 -13.64
C LEU A 57 -2.10 0.45 -12.48
N PHE A 58 -1.14 0.73 -11.60
CA PHE A 58 -0.90 0.00 -10.36
C PHE A 58 -0.91 0.96 -9.15
N ASP A 59 -1.49 0.52 -8.02
CA ASP A 59 -1.49 1.25 -6.73
C ASP A 59 -1.93 2.72 -6.87
N SER A 60 -3.04 2.91 -7.59
CA SER A 60 -3.43 4.22 -8.11
C SER A 60 -4.77 4.68 -7.54
N TYR A 61 -4.94 5.99 -7.44
CA TYR A 61 -6.09 6.57 -6.77
C TYR A 61 -6.56 7.84 -7.46
N ALA A 62 -7.85 7.91 -7.83
CA ALA A 62 -8.44 9.07 -8.50
C ALA A 62 -7.70 9.48 -9.79
N ALA A 63 -7.23 8.49 -10.55
CA ALA A 63 -6.62 8.71 -11.85
C ALA A 63 -7.70 8.74 -12.94
N VAL A 64 -7.59 9.69 -13.88
CA VAL A 64 -8.55 9.85 -14.99
C VAL A 64 -7.82 9.94 -16.31
N ASP A 65 -8.28 9.22 -17.34
CA ASP A 65 -7.64 9.28 -18.67
C ASP A 65 -6.13 9.00 -18.62
N CYS A 66 -5.70 8.10 -17.73
CA CYS A 66 -4.29 7.78 -17.51
C CYS A 66 -3.95 6.40 -18.10
N CYS A 67 -2.74 6.28 -18.63
CA CYS A 67 -2.25 5.06 -19.23
C CYS A 67 -0.84 4.78 -18.71
N ASP A 68 -0.54 3.55 -18.35
CA ASP A 68 0.82 3.12 -18.01
C ASP A 68 1.41 3.92 -16.83
N GLY A 69 1.13 3.47 -15.61
CA GLY A 69 1.67 4.14 -14.43
C GLY A 69 1.62 3.35 -13.14
N ASP A 70 2.50 3.76 -12.23
CA ASP A 70 2.71 3.21 -10.90
C ASP A 70 2.54 4.34 -9.89
N TYR A 71 1.70 4.14 -8.86
CA TYR A 71 1.41 5.15 -7.85
C TYR A 71 0.89 6.48 -8.45
N VAL A 72 -0.10 6.37 -9.34
CA VAL A 72 -0.71 7.53 -10.01
C VAL A 72 -1.88 8.04 -9.17
N VAL A 73 -1.69 9.21 -8.56
CA VAL A 73 -2.65 9.76 -7.59
C VAL A 73 -3.18 11.12 -8.04
N GLU A 74 -4.51 11.27 -8.11
CA GLU A 74 -5.21 12.51 -8.48
C GLU A 74 -4.69 13.13 -9.78
N SER A 75 -4.35 12.29 -10.75
CA SER A 75 -3.69 12.71 -11.97
C SER A 75 -4.58 12.42 -13.18
N GLU A 76 -4.46 13.27 -14.20
CA GLU A 76 -5.30 13.22 -15.38
C GLU A 76 -4.46 13.34 -16.66
N LEU A 77 -4.82 12.60 -17.72
CA LEU A 77 -4.11 12.67 -19.01
C LEU A 77 -2.60 12.42 -18.87
N CYS A 78 -2.23 11.46 -18.01
CA CYS A 78 -0.84 11.10 -17.76
C CYS A 78 -0.46 9.78 -18.46
N TYR A 79 0.77 9.71 -18.97
CA TYR A 79 1.32 8.52 -19.60
C TYR A 79 2.74 8.22 -19.10
N GLU A 80 3.05 6.97 -18.75
CA GLU A 80 4.36 6.57 -18.22
C GLU A 80 4.74 7.39 -16.96
N GLY A 81 3.89 7.28 -15.93
CA GLY A 81 4.06 7.94 -14.64
C GLY A 81 4.51 6.98 -13.54
N ILE A 82 5.49 7.36 -12.73
CA ILE A 82 5.91 6.61 -11.54
C ILE A 82 5.92 7.56 -10.34
N ASP A 83 5.19 7.24 -9.28
CA ASP A 83 5.10 8.05 -8.07
C ASP A 83 4.70 9.50 -8.40
N ILE A 84 3.56 9.65 -9.05
CA ILE A 84 3.06 10.95 -9.52
C ILE A 84 1.80 11.36 -8.79
N PHE A 85 1.77 12.64 -8.38
CA PHE A 85 0.68 13.16 -7.58
C PHE A 85 0.19 14.50 -8.13
N LYS A 86 -1.09 14.62 -8.49
CA LYS A 86 -1.68 15.85 -9.06
C LYS A 86 -0.98 16.31 -10.33
N CYS A 87 -0.68 15.36 -11.20
CA CYS A 87 -0.10 15.65 -12.50
C CYS A 87 -1.18 15.71 -13.58
N ASN A 88 -1.00 16.60 -14.56
CA ASN A 88 -1.97 16.73 -15.65
C ASN A 88 -1.26 16.89 -17.00
N ASN A 89 -1.81 16.27 -18.05
CA ASN A 89 -1.33 16.41 -19.43
C ASN A 89 0.20 16.24 -19.53
N SER A 90 0.71 15.14 -19.00
CA SER A 90 2.14 14.95 -18.75
C SER A 90 2.57 13.53 -19.09
N SER A 91 3.86 13.33 -19.40
CA SER A 91 4.35 11.98 -19.66
C SER A 91 5.80 11.74 -19.29
N TYR A 92 6.14 10.48 -18.99
CA TYR A 92 7.49 10.11 -18.54
C TYR A 92 7.89 10.93 -17.30
N LEU A 93 7.02 10.93 -16.30
CA LEU A 93 7.22 11.60 -15.02
C LEU A 93 7.61 10.57 -13.96
N ASN A 94 8.56 10.93 -13.11
CA ASN A 94 9.04 10.05 -12.04
C ASN A 94 9.26 10.87 -10.77
N TYR A 95 8.64 10.51 -9.65
CA TYR A 95 8.64 11.25 -8.38
C TYR A 95 8.18 12.72 -8.51
N CYS A 96 7.26 13.01 -9.43
CA CYS A 96 6.84 14.39 -9.69
C CYS A 96 5.48 14.67 -9.04
N ALA A 97 5.33 15.87 -8.46
CA ALA A 97 4.06 16.27 -7.85
C ALA A 97 3.61 17.66 -8.31
N ARG A 98 2.29 17.86 -8.47
CA ARG A 98 1.66 19.13 -8.87
C ARG A 98 2.31 19.72 -10.11
N THR A 99 2.51 18.84 -11.09
CA THR A 99 3.27 19.12 -12.29
C THR A 99 2.41 18.89 -13.52
N TYR A 100 2.30 19.89 -14.39
CA TYR A 100 1.41 19.85 -15.55
C TYR A 100 2.10 20.30 -16.84
N ASP A 101 1.57 19.88 -17.99
CA ASP A 101 2.14 20.15 -19.31
C ASP A 101 3.66 19.85 -19.38
N SER A 102 4.08 18.77 -18.72
CA SER A 102 5.49 18.49 -18.44
C SER A 102 5.86 17.07 -18.82
N HIS A 103 7.04 16.91 -19.39
CA HIS A 103 7.44 15.64 -19.99
C HIS A 103 8.87 15.29 -19.66
N PHE A 104 9.15 14.00 -19.52
CA PHE A 104 10.53 13.53 -19.31
C PHE A 104 11.14 14.18 -18.06
N CYS A 105 10.42 14.21 -16.94
CA CYS A 105 10.87 14.89 -15.73
C CYS A 105 11.10 13.91 -14.57
N TYR A 106 12.07 14.24 -13.73
CA TYR A 106 12.43 13.47 -12.55
C TYR A 106 12.46 14.37 -11.33
N ASP A 107 11.69 14.03 -10.30
CA ASP A 107 11.63 14.73 -9.02
C ASP A 107 11.44 16.24 -9.21
N CYS A 108 10.43 16.60 -10.00
CA CYS A 108 10.05 17.98 -10.26
C CYS A 108 8.71 18.26 -9.59
N ASN A 109 8.62 19.37 -8.85
CA ASN A 109 7.45 19.68 -8.06
C ASN A 109 6.95 21.10 -8.31
N ASP A 110 5.63 21.30 -8.26
CA ASP A 110 4.99 22.62 -8.39
C ASP A 110 5.44 23.38 -9.65
N SER A 111 5.56 22.66 -10.75
CA SER A 111 6.20 23.16 -11.96
C SER A 111 5.37 22.82 -13.19
N HIS A 112 5.56 23.56 -14.27
CA HIS A 112 4.83 23.28 -15.50
C HIS A 112 5.61 23.66 -16.74
N ASN A 113 5.18 23.17 -17.90
CA ASN A 113 5.92 23.40 -19.14
C ASN A 113 7.41 23.03 -18.98
N LEU A 114 7.65 21.84 -18.44
CA LEU A 114 9.00 21.27 -18.30
C LEU A 114 9.26 20.22 -19.36
N PHE A 115 10.53 20.12 -19.78
CA PHE A 115 10.99 19.04 -20.63
C PHE A 115 12.38 18.57 -20.22
N GLY A 116 12.53 17.28 -19.92
CA GLY A 116 13.85 16.73 -19.61
C GLY A 116 14.45 17.25 -18.31
N CYS A 117 13.63 17.75 -17.37
CA CYS A 117 14.11 18.43 -16.17
C CYS A 117 14.26 17.47 -14.98
N VAL A 118 15.18 17.79 -14.08
CA VAL A 118 15.53 16.97 -12.92
C VAL A 118 15.67 17.87 -11.70
N TYR A 119 15.02 17.53 -10.57
CA TYR A 119 15.12 18.26 -9.29
C TYR A 119 14.74 19.74 -9.38
N LEU A 120 13.77 20.10 -10.23
CA LEU A 120 13.26 21.47 -10.33
C LEU A 120 11.98 21.66 -9.53
N ASN A 121 11.95 22.71 -8.71
CA ASN A 121 10.78 23.08 -7.93
C ASN A 121 10.38 24.53 -8.23
N HIS A 122 9.07 24.79 -8.40
CA HIS A 122 8.52 26.12 -8.70
C HIS A 122 9.09 26.75 -9.96
N LYS A 123 9.18 25.97 -11.04
CA LYS A 123 9.73 26.40 -12.32
C LYS A 123 8.74 26.22 -13.46
N GLU A 124 8.92 27.07 -14.45
CA GLU A 124 8.16 27.03 -15.68
C GLU A 124 9.07 27.23 -16.89
N TYR A 125 8.65 26.71 -18.04
CA TYR A 125 9.32 26.89 -19.33
C TYR A 125 10.79 26.45 -19.29
N CYS A 126 11.07 25.28 -18.72
CA CYS A 126 12.42 24.76 -18.58
C CYS A 126 12.67 23.56 -19.50
N ILE A 127 13.83 23.54 -20.15
CA ILE A 127 14.30 22.41 -20.95
C ILE A 127 15.68 22.01 -20.41
N TYR A 128 15.83 20.76 -19.98
CA TYR A 128 17.08 20.23 -19.41
C TYR A 128 17.69 21.14 -18.33
N ASN A 129 16.89 21.50 -17.33
CA ASN A 129 17.22 22.39 -16.22
C ASN A 129 17.58 23.85 -16.59
N LYS A 130 17.35 24.25 -17.84
CA LYS A 130 17.52 25.64 -18.26
C LYS A 130 16.16 26.29 -18.50
N GLN A 131 15.92 27.42 -17.84
CA GLN A 131 14.73 28.23 -18.04
C GLN A 131 14.84 29.08 -19.31
N TYR A 132 13.73 29.20 -20.02
CA TYR A 132 13.57 29.98 -21.25
C TYR A 132 12.42 30.97 -21.12
N SER A 133 12.32 31.93 -22.04
CA SER A 133 11.04 32.63 -22.22
C SER A 133 9.99 31.65 -22.75
N LYS A 134 8.71 31.98 -22.56
CA LYS A 134 7.59 31.20 -23.08
C LYS A 134 7.72 30.96 -24.59
N GLU A 135 8.01 32.01 -25.35
CA GLU A 135 8.12 31.95 -26.82
C GLU A 135 9.30 31.07 -27.26
N GLU A 136 10.43 31.17 -26.54
CA GLU A 136 11.60 30.34 -26.81
C GLU A 136 11.34 28.86 -26.47
N TYR A 137 10.64 28.59 -25.37
CA TYR A 137 10.24 27.25 -24.97
C TYR A 137 9.33 26.62 -26.04
N GLU A 138 8.24 27.31 -26.40
CA GLU A 138 7.28 26.88 -27.43
C GLU A 138 7.97 26.62 -28.79
N ALA A 139 8.91 27.48 -29.18
CA ALA A 139 9.67 27.29 -30.43
C ALA A 139 10.61 26.06 -30.40
N LYS A 140 11.11 25.67 -29.23
CA LYS A 140 12.05 24.54 -29.05
C LYS A 140 11.34 23.21 -28.86
N ILE A 141 10.25 23.20 -28.10
CA ILE A 141 9.61 21.97 -27.63
C ILE A 141 9.09 21.09 -28.77
N HIS A 142 8.56 21.70 -29.84
CA HIS A 142 8.06 20.99 -31.02
C HIS A 142 9.12 20.12 -31.72
N LYS A 143 10.41 20.47 -31.59
CA LYS A 143 11.50 19.65 -32.15
C LYS A 143 11.82 18.47 -31.25
N LEU A 144 11.73 18.65 -29.94
CA LEU A 144 12.08 17.63 -28.95
C LEU A 144 11.05 16.49 -28.90
N PHE A 145 9.77 16.79 -29.08
CA PHE A 145 8.72 15.77 -29.19
C PHE A 145 8.82 14.89 -30.45
N LYS A 146 9.59 15.29 -31.45
CA LYS A 146 9.85 14.45 -32.63
C LYS A 146 10.89 13.36 -32.36
N ASN A 147 11.65 13.49 -31.29
CA ASN A 147 12.61 12.46 -30.90
C ASN A 147 11.86 11.22 -30.39
N LEU A 148 12.43 10.05 -30.61
CA LEU A 148 11.97 8.84 -29.93
C LEU A 148 12.11 9.05 -28.40
N PRO A 149 11.12 8.64 -27.58
CA PRO A 149 11.17 8.79 -26.13
C PRO A 149 12.48 8.31 -25.50
N ALA A 150 13.02 7.19 -26.00
CA ALA A 150 14.29 6.63 -25.58
C ALA A 150 15.46 7.64 -25.64
N ILE A 151 15.47 8.55 -26.61
CA ILE A 151 16.53 9.56 -26.74
C ILE A 151 16.43 10.57 -25.60
N ASN A 152 15.23 11.06 -25.29
CA ASN A 152 15.02 12.03 -24.21
C ASN A 152 15.31 11.38 -22.84
N LEU A 153 14.89 10.13 -22.65
CA LEU A 153 15.20 9.34 -21.44
C LEU A 153 16.71 9.18 -21.24
N MET A 154 17.48 8.92 -22.30
CA MET A 154 18.95 8.87 -22.21
C MET A 154 19.56 10.21 -21.77
N GLU A 155 19.03 11.35 -22.25
CA GLU A 155 19.51 12.67 -21.84
C GLU A 155 19.17 13.01 -20.38
N ILE A 156 17.96 12.66 -19.91
CA ILE A 156 17.59 12.80 -18.49
C ILE A 156 18.52 11.99 -17.61
N GLN A 157 18.82 10.74 -17.97
CA GLN A 157 19.71 9.88 -17.18
C GLN A 157 21.10 10.51 -17.02
N LYS A 158 21.66 11.08 -18.10
CA LYS A 158 22.92 11.82 -18.03
C LYS A 158 22.83 13.04 -17.13
N LEU A 159 21.68 13.74 -17.14
CA LEU A 159 21.46 14.92 -16.31
C LEU A 159 21.34 14.55 -14.82
N LYS A 160 20.60 13.48 -14.48
CA LYS A 160 20.50 12.94 -13.11
C LYS A 160 21.86 12.67 -12.49
N LEU A 161 22.78 12.07 -13.25
CA LEU A 161 24.13 11.77 -12.76
C LEU A 161 24.97 13.01 -12.37
N ARG A 162 24.56 14.22 -12.80
CA ARG A 162 25.22 15.47 -12.41
C ARG A 162 24.73 16.01 -11.07
N PHE A 163 23.59 15.53 -10.59
CA PHE A 163 22.97 15.96 -9.34
C PHE A 163 22.90 14.75 -8.40
N PRO A 164 23.84 14.61 -7.44
CA PRO A 164 23.83 13.47 -6.53
C PRO A 164 22.57 13.48 -5.66
N ALA A 165 21.77 12.43 -5.73
CA ALA A 165 20.70 12.18 -4.78
C ALA A 165 21.31 11.85 -3.41
N THR A 166 20.95 12.61 -2.36
CA THR A 166 21.41 12.31 -1.00
C THR A 166 20.58 11.18 -0.43
N SER A 167 21.19 10.00 -0.30
CA SER A 167 20.57 8.80 0.25
C SER A 167 20.39 8.91 1.77
N THR A 168 19.21 9.31 2.24
CA THR A 168 18.63 8.64 3.42
C THR A 168 17.82 7.45 2.92
N ILE A 169 18.54 6.53 2.25
CA ILE A 169 18.17 5.13 2.12
C ILE A 169 19.17 4.44 3.04
N VAL A 170 18.72 3.94 4.18
CA VAL A 170 19.60 3.34 5.19
C VAL A 170 19.31 1.85 5.24
N SER A 171 20.30 0.99 5.02
CA SER A 171 20.13 -0.48 5.06
C SER A 171 21.02 -1.10 6.13
N ASN A 172 20.51 -2.13 6.81
CA ASN A 172 21.17 -2.79 7.94
C ASN A 172 21.44 -1.84 9.13
N ALA A 173 20.48 -0.96 9.45
CA ALA A 173 20.58 -0.16 10.65
C ALA A 173 20.32 -1.05 11.87
N GLU A 174 21.19 -0.98 12.87
CA GLU A 174 21.00 -1.67 14.14
C GLU A 174 21.06 -0.65 15.27
N ASN A 175 20.10 -0.71 16.19
CA ASN A 175 20.03 0.17 17.38
C ASN A 175 20.02 1.67 17.04
N SER A 176 19.17 2.07 16.10
CA SER A 176 18.98 3.48 15.78
C SER A 176 17.59 3.95 16.22
N ASP A 177 17.57 5.18 16.74
CA ASP A 177 16.36 5.82 17.23
C ASP A 177 15.42 6.31 16.12
N TYR A 178 15.88 6.32 14.85
CA TYR A 178 15.15 6.82 13.67
C TYR A 178 15.54 6.15 12.34
N GLY A 179 14.60 6.03 11.40
CA GLY A 179 14.85 5.58 10.01
C GLY A 179 13.78 5.97 8.98
N ASN A 180 14.19 6.44 7.79
CA ASN A 180 13.34 6.60 6.58
C ASN A 180 13.97 5.86 5.38
N HIS A 181 13.17 5.12 4.58
CA HIS A 181 13.63 4.11 3.60
C HIS A 181 14.61 3.09 4.20
N VAL A 182 14.14 2.39 5.24
CA VAL A 182 15.01 1.57 6.09
C VAL A 182 14.71 0.09 6.04
N HIS A 183 15.71 -0.70 5.64
CA HIS A 183 15.53 -2.13 5.38
C HIS A 183 16.50 -3.01 6.19
N TYR A 184 16.08 -4.23 6.56
CA TYR A 184 16.88 -5.23 7.29
C TYR A 184 17.41 -4.74 8.63
N SER A 185 16.58 -3.99 9.34
CA SER A 185 17.03 -3.26 10.51
C SER A 185 16.48 -3.88 11.78
N LYS A 186 17.26 -3.83 12.84
CA LYS A 186 16.95 -4.48 14.11
C LYS A 186 17.00 -3.49 15.26
N ASN A 187 16.07 -3.62 16.20
CA ASN A 187 15.95 -2.74 17.36
C ASN A 187 15.83 -1.27 16.93
N MET A 188 14.97 -1.02 15.96
CA MET A 188 14.72 0.33 15.48
C MET A 188 13.51 0.92 16.18
N TYR A 189 13.66 2.15 16.62
CA TYR A 189 12.57 2.98 17.09
C TYR A 189 12.19 3.91 15.92
N LEU A 190 10.90 3.96 15.55
CA LEU A 190 10.35 4.90 14.56
C LEU A 190 10.87 4.76 13.12
N CYS A 191 10.16 3.97 12.30
CA CYS A 191 10.53 3.59 10.94
C CYS A 191 9.45 3.95 9.89
N PHE A 192 9.87 4.60 8.80
CA PHE A 192 9.03 4.95 7.64
C PHE A 192 9.60 4.34 6.35
N ASP A 193 8.73 3.96 5.41
CA ASP A 193 9.07 3.26 4.14
C ASP A 193 10.02 2.09 4.37
N ALA A 194 9.69 1.34 5.41
CA ALA A 194 10.61 0.38 6.01
C ALA A 194 10.32 -1.04 5.53
N ALA A 195 11.29 -1.95 5.64
CA ALA A 195 10.99 -3.36 5.38
C ALA A 195 11.91 -4.31 6.12
N ARG A 196 11.40 -5.50 6.48
CA ARG A 196 12.21 -6.56 7.11
C ARG A 196 12.85 -6.11 8.40
N SER A 197 12.04 -5.43 9.20
CA SER A 197 12.45 -4.93 10.50
C SER A 197 12.12 -5.96 11.59
N GLU A 198 13.08 -6.24 12.47
CA GLU A 198 12.92 -7.19 13.58
C GLU A 198 13.06 -6.46 14.92
N ASP A 199 12.15 -6.77 15.86
CA ASP A 199 12.15 -6.19 17.20
C ASP A 199 12.07 -4.64 17.14
N CYS A 200 11.27 -4.14 16.19
CA CYS A 200 11.14 -2.71 15.90
C CYS A 200 9.78 -2.16 16.32
N ALA A 201 9.71 -0.85 16.56
CA ALA A 201 8.49 -0.19 16.99
C ALA A 201 8.16 1.01 16.10
N TYR A 202 6.86 1.28 15.94
CA TYR A 202 6.33 2.44 15.22
C TYR A 202 6.67 2.40 13.73
N ILE A 203 6.01 1.50 12.99
CA ILE A 203 6.30 1.18 11.59
C ILE A 203 5.13 1.59 10.68
N TYR A 204 5.44 2.36 9.64
CA TYR A 204 4.48 2.85 8.65
C TYR A 204 4.94 2.53 7.22
N ASP A 205 3.97 2.25 6.32
CA ASP A 205 4.16 1.92 4.90
C ASP A 205 5.31 0.96 4.69
N SER A 206 5.06 -0.26 5.14
CA SER A 206 6.13 -1.19 5.41
C SER A 206 5.71 -2.61 5.12
N HIS A 207 6.69 -3.50 5.04
CA HIS A 207 6.41 -4.89 4.78
C HIS A 207 7.41 -5.83 5.46
N ARG A 208 6.90 -6.98 5.94
CA ARG A 208 7.71 -8.06 6.53
C ARG A 208 8.33 -7.74 7.88
N ASN A 209 7.53 -7.23 8.79
CA ASN A 209 7.98 -6.85 10.12
C ASN A 209 7.74 -8.01 11.10
N LYS A 210 8.67 -8.22 12.03
CA LYS A 210 8.65 -9.35 12.96
C LYS A 210 8.87 -8.90 14.40
N ASN A 211 8.00 -9.41 15.28
CA ASN A 211 7.99 -9.06 16.71
C ASN A 211 7.91 -7.54 16.88
N CYS A 212 7.17 -6.90 15.99
CA CYS A 212 7.10 -5.46 15.96
C CYS A 212 5.84 -4.98 16.68
N PHE A 213 5.93 -3.78 17.22
CA PHE A 213 4.83 -3.15 17.92
C PHE A 213 4.44 -1.89 17.17
N ASP A 214 3.14 -1.66 16.97
CA ASP A 214 2.57 -0.50 16.26
C ASP A 214 2.90 -0.50 14.75
N LEU A 215 2.01 -1.12 13.95
CA LEU A 215 2.13 -1.28 12.50
C LEU A 215 0.91 -0.71 11.76
N THR A 216 1.14 0.18 10.81
CA THR A 216 0.09 0.81 9.99
C THR A 216 0.39 0.71 8.50
N GLN A 217 -0.63 0.36 7.69
CA GLN A 217 -0.51 0.12 6.24
C GLN A 217 0.69 -0.76 5.91
N THR A 218 0.83 -1.78 6.75
CA THR A 218 1.86 -2.76 6.53
C THR A 218 1.28 -3.97 5.85
N PHE A 219 2.11 -4.57 5.02
CA PHE A 219 1.77 -5.82 4.40
C PHE A 219 2.65 -6.92 4.99
N SER A 220 2.04 -8.02 5.43
CA SER A 220 2.76 -9.23 5.86
C SER A 220 3.62 -9.04 7.11
N SER A 221 2.98 -8.97 8.29
CA SER A 221 3.67 -8.76 9.56
C SER A 221 3.28 -9.79 10.62
N GLU A 222 4.22 -10.21 11.48
CA GLU A 222 4.04 -11.35 12.40
C GLU A 222 4.42 -11.09 13.86
N ASN A 223 3.66 -11.72 14.76
CA ASN A 223 3.75 -11.51 16.21
C ASN A 223 3.73 -10.02 16.54
N CYS A 224 2.95 -9.31 15.72
CA CYS A 224 2.86 -7.89 15.78
C CYS A 224 1.66 -7.53 16.62
N TYR A 225 1.86 -6.56 17.47
CA TYR A 225 0.82 -6.09 18.36
C TYR A 225 0.43 -4.70 17.87
N GLU A 226 -0.88 -4.42 17.81
CA GLU A 226 -1.44 -3.18 17.22
C GLU A 226 -1.17 -3.07 15.72
N CYS A 227 -2.04 -3.69 14.92
CA CYS A 227 -1.87 -3.75 13.46
C CYS A 227 -3.12 -3.22 12.74
N VAL A 228 -2.94 -2.19 11.89
CA VAL A 228 -4.05 -1.38 11.35
C VAL A 228 -3.96 -1.18 9.84
N ASP A 229 -5.07 -1.43 9.13
CA ASP A 229 -5.16 -1.36 7.66
C ASP A 229 -4.03 -2.13 6.97
N CYS A 230 -3.64 -3.17 7.68
CA CYS A 230 -2.65 -4.09 7.24
C CYS A 230 -3.42 -5.23 6.61
N ASN A 231 -3.01 -5.60 5.43
CA ASN A 231 -3.37 -6.90 4.92
C ASN A 231 -2.29 -7.90 5.37
N LYS A 232 -2.70 -9.14 5.67
CA LYS A 232 -1.84 -10.21 6.20
C LYS A 232 -1.19 -9.89 7.54
N LEU A 233 -1.99 -10.03 8.59
CA LEU A 233 -1.52 -9.97 9.96
C LEU A 233 -1.59 -11.34 10.60
N ASN A 234 -0.55 -11.72 11.33
CA ASN A 234 -0.41 -13.08 11.87
C ASN A 234 -0.02 -13.12 13.33
N ASN A 235 -0.82 -13.87 14.11
CA ASN A 235 -0.72 -13.92 15.57
C ASN A 235 -0.63 -12.50 16.15
N CYS A 236 -1.26 -11.62 15.40
CA CYS A 236 -1.42 -10.26 15.76
C CYS A 236 -2.66 -10.28 16.61
N SER A 237 -2.45 -9.85 17.83
CA SER A 237 -3.58 -9.48 18.64
C SER A 237 -3.89 -8.04 18.25
N PHE A 238 -5.15 -7.63 18.30
CA PHE A 238 -5.53 -6.25 18.00
C PHE A 238 -5.32 -5.85 16.52
N MET A 239 -5.98 -6.57 15.60
CA MET A 239 -5.85 -6.46 14.13
C MET A 239 -7.06 -5.75 13.42
N THR A 240 -6.97 -4.50 12.96
CA THR A 240 -8.19 -3.73 12.54
C THR A 240 -8.15 -3.27 11.08
N GLY A 241 -9.29 -3.36 10.38
CA GLY A 241 -9.48 -2.67 9.09
C GLY A 241 -8.68 -3.26 7.93
N CYS A 242 -7.78 -4.17 8.26
CA CYS A 242 -7.64 -5.44 7.62
C CYS A 242 -9.00 -5.88 7.05
N GLY A 243 -9.07 -6.05 5.73
CA GLY A 243 -9.59 -7.34 5.33
C GLY A 243 -8.85 -8.36 6.20
N TYR A 244 -9.58 -9.22 6.92
CA TYR A 244 -8.98 -10.20 7.83
C TYR A 244 -8.55 -9.70 9.25
N MET A 245 -9.45 -8.95 9.93
CA MET A 245 -9.94 -9.17 11.34
C MET A 245 -9.23 -8.87 12.66
N PHE A 246 -10.03 -8.46 13.71
CA PHE A 246 -9.69 -7.89 15.08
C PHE A 246 -10.26 -8.62 16.34
N GLU A 247 -9.44 -8.86 17.39
CA GLU A 247 -9.74 -9.54 18.69
C GLU A 247 -10.41 -10.92 18.65
N SER A 248 -10.88 -11.32 17.50
CA SER A 248 -10.10 -12.11 16.56
C SER A 248 -8.73 -12.57 17.01
N LEU A 249 -8.74 -13.33 18.09
CA LEU A 249 -7.82 -14.42 18.21
C LEU A 249 -8.39 -15.53 17.33
N PHE A 250 -7.56 -16.06 16.44
CA PHE A 250 -7.93 -17.18 15.58
C PHE A 250 -9.05 -16.84 14.60
N CYS A 251 -8.83 -15.92 13.68
CA CYS A 251 -9.95 -15.32 12.98
C CYS A 251 -9.56 -14.94 11.55
N ASP A 252 -10.31 -15.48 10.58
CA ASP A 252 -10.09 -15.23 9.15
C ASP A 252 -11.34 -14.79 8.36
N TYR A 253 -11.11 -14.06 7.25
CA TYR A 253 -12.10 -13.71 6.21
C TYR A 253 -13.34 -13.00 6.75
N CYS A 254 -13.31 -12.55 7.99
CA CYS A 254 -14.38 -11.73 8.47
C CYS A 254 -14.01 -10.30 8.16
N ALA A 255 -14.68 -9.78 7.15
CA ALA A 255 -14.65 -8.37 6.89
C ALA A 255 -15.66 -7.75 7.85
N ASN A 256 -15.28 -6.70 8.56
CA ASN A 256 -16.23 -5.95 9.39
C ASN A 256 -16.92 -6.82 10.46
N SER A 257 -16.17 -7.65 11.19
CA SER A 257 -16.71 -8.49 12.27
C SER A 257 -15.77 -8.54 13.49
N ASP A 258 -16.36 -8.83 14.65
CA ASP A 258 -15.75 -8.60 15.97
C ASP A 258 -16.13 -9.68 16.99
N HIS A 259 -15.38 -9.77 18.10
CA HIS A 259 -15.62 -10.79 19.15
C HIS A 259 -15.74 -12.17 18.53
N LEU A 260 -14.74 -12.42 17.70
CA LEU A 260 -14.58 -13.64 16.98
C LEU A 260 -13.49 -14.38 17.70
N PHE A 261 -13.85 -15.51 18.26
CA PHE A 261 -12.87 -16.41 18.80
C PHE A 261 -12.99 -17.66 17.97
N GLY A 262 -12.09 -17.82 17.01
CA GLY A 262 -12.19 -18.94 16.10
C GLY A 262 -13.27 -18.79 15.01
N CYS A 263 -13.39 -17.66 14.29
CA CYS A 263 -14.48 -17.48 13.30
C CYS A 263 -14.03 -17.19 11.86
N PHE A 264 -14.95 -17.45 10.92
CA PHE A 264 -14.72 -17.49 9.48
C PHE A 264 -15.81 -16.84 8.65
N GLY A 265 -15.41 -16.01 7.68
CA GLY A 265 -16.29 -15.57 6.60
C GLY A 265 -17.50 -14.76 7.07
N LEU A 266 -17.47 -14.31 8.32
CA LEU A 266 -18.53 -13.53 8.88
C LEU A 266 -18.38 -12.10 8.40
N ALA A 267 -19.39 -11.57 7.75
CA ALA A 267 -19.46 -10.14 7.53
C ALA A 267 -20.51 -9.56 8.45
N LYS A 268 -20.16 -8.54 9.23
CA LYS A 268 -21.10 -7.83 10.11
C LYS A 268 -21.68 -8.74 11.19
N LYS A 269 -20.84 -9.47 11.92
CA LYS A 269 -21.24 -10.42 12.99
C LYS A 269 -20.38 -10.30 14.25
N SER A 270 -20.99 -10.67 15.38
CA SER A 270 -20.40 -10.51 16.72
C SER A 270 -20.77 -11.63 17.68
N TYR A 271 -19.86 -11.93 18.63
CA TYR A 271 -20.02 -12.97 19.66
C TYR A 271 -20.15 -14.36 19.07
N PHE A 272 -19.25 -14.61 18.14
CA PHE A 272 -19.14 -15.91 17.54
C PHE A 272 -17.92 -16.59 18.14
N ILE A 273 -18.18 -17.78 18.65
CA ILE A 273 -17.15 -18.77 18.87
C ILE A 273 -17.46 -19.82 17.83
N LEU A 274 -16.55 -20.10 16.91
CA LEU A 274 -16.75 -21.16 15.94
C LEU A 274 -17.98 -20.95 15.02
N ASN A 275 -18.20 -19.73 14.51
CA ASN A 275 -19.37 -19.34 13.69
C ASN A 275 -20.72 -19.77 14.26
N LYS A 276 -20.75 -20.11 15.55
CA LYS A 276 -21.96 -20.21 16.33
C LYS A 276 -22.13 -18.92 17.10
N GLN A 277 -23.32 -18.35 17.02
CA GLN A 277 -23.66 -17.17 17.78
C GLN A 277 -23.91 -17.59 19.23
N TYR A 278 -23.17 -16.97 20.14
CA TYR A 278 -23.38 -17.13 21.57
C TYR A 278 -24.18 -15.94 22.09
N SER A 279 -24.93 -16.17 23.17
CA SER A 279 -25.27 -15.05 24.04
C SER A 279 -23.95 -14.44 24.55
N LYS A 280 -23.97 -13.17 24.89
CA LYS A 280 -22.77 -12.48 25.34
C LYS A 280 -22.18 -13.14 26.59
N GLU A 281 -23.04 -13.45 27.55
CA GLU A 281 -22.66 -14.07 28.83
C GLU A 281 -22.00 -15.43 28.63
N ASP A 282 -22.44 -16.17 27.61
CA ASP A 282 -21.85 -17.47 27.27
C ASP A 282 -20.56 -17.32 26.47
N TYR A 283 -20.46 -16.33 25.57
CA TYR A 283 -19.25 -16.04 24.80
C TYR A 283 -18.07 -15.77 25.74
N GLU A 284 -18.26 -14.85 26.67
CA GLU A 284 -17.20 -14.38 27.56
C GLU A 284 -16.74 -15.50 28.51
N LYS A 285 -17.71 -16.24 29.06
CA LYS A 285 -17.42 -17.39 29.92
C LYS A 285 -16.59 -18.43 29.15
N GLU A 286 -17.00 -18.74 27.92
CA GLU A 286 -16.30 -19.71 27.11
C GLU A 286 -14.91 -19.23 26.67
N VAL A 287 -14.74 -18.00 26.19
CA VAL A 287 -13.43 -17.44 25.84
C VAL A 287 -12.49 -17.41 27.05
N LYS A 288 -13.00 -17.07 28.23
CA LYS A 288 -12.20 -17.07 29.45
C LYS A 288 -11.75 -18.47 29.84
N GLU A 289 -12.65 -19.44 29.85
CA GLU A 289 -12.31 -20.85 30.11
C GLU A 289 -11.31 -21.38 29.06
N LEU A 290 -11.43 -20.93 27.81
CA LEU A 290 -10.50 -21.24 26.73
C LEU A 290 -9.11 -20.64 26.96
N ILE A 291 -9.03 -19.37 27.33
CA ILE A 291 -7.76 -18.69 27.63
C ILE A 291 -7.12 -19.27 28.90
N GLU A 292 -7.89 -19.60 29.93
CA GLU A 292 -7.38 -20.19 31.17
C GLU A 292 -6.94 -21.64 30.97
N SER A 293 -7.73 -22.44 30.25
CA SER A 293 -7.29 -23.79 29.85
C SER A 293 -6.05 -23.74 28.96
N TYR A 294 -5.91 -22.75 28.08
CA TYR A 294 -4.67 -22.50 27.34
C TYR A 294 -3.47 -22.22 28.26
N LYS A 295 -3.62 -21.32 29.24
CA LYS A 295 -2.56 -21.02 30.21
C LYS A 295 -2.16 -22.25 31.03
N ASN A 296 -3.11 -23.14 31.34
CA ASN A 296 -2.87 -24.36 32.11
C ASN A 296 -2.15 -25.47 31.31
N ILE A 297 -2.18 -25.44 29.97
CA ILE A 297 -1.40 -26.36 29.13
C ILE A 297 0.11 -26.19 29.37
N HIS A 298 0.57 -24.96 29.66
CA HIS A 298 1.97 -24.64 29.95
C HIS A 298 2.39 -24.88 31.41
N LEU A 299 1.47 -25.30 32.29
CA LEU A 299 1.75 -25.60 33.71
C LEU A 299 1.97 -27.09 33.98
N ILE A 300 1.81 -27.96 32.98
CA ILE A 300 2.26 -29.35 33.03
C ILE A 300 3.68 -29.36 32.45
N LYS A 301 4.66 -29.31 33.36
CA LYS A 301 6.10 -29.42 33.06
C LYS A 301 6.45 -30.74 32.37
#